data_AF-A0A925V8H4-F1
#
_entry.id   AF-A0A925V8H4-F1
#
_cell.length_a   1.000
_cell.length_b   1.000
_cell.length_c   1.000
_cell.angle_alpha   90.00
_cell.angle_beta   90.00
_cell.angle_gamma   90.00
#
_symmetry.space_group_name_H-M   'P 1'
#
loop_
_entity.id
_entity.type
_entity.pdbx_description
1 polymer ?
#
loop_
_entity_poly.entity_id
_entity_poly.type
_entity_poly.pdbx_seq_one_letter_code
_entity_poly.pdbx_strand_id
1 'polypeptide(L)'
;MLTPEAFAQTMDAAGSSVRLVVLNACYTASIAEALLAHIDCVVGMSGAIHDDAARNFAIGFYGGLGEHESIAVAFKQGGAAIRLDGLPNADRPQLQVRDGFDAAGLILAAVAPSALVAVPCPYPGMRPFPPMTRTASTGATPRSLDRDAGALPLRSRGEPTGTTDDWPTSP
;
A
#
# COMPACT_ATOMS: atom_id res chain seq x y z
N MET A 1 -8.12 23.67 -15.81
CA MET A 1 -6.76 23.12 -15.62
C MET A 1 -6.30 23.48 -14.21
N LEU A 2 -5.73 22.52 -13.49
CA LEU A 2 -5.11 22.78 -12.18
C LEU A 2 -3.69 23.29 -12.43
N THR A 3 -3.33 24.47 -11.92
CA THR A 3 -1.95 24.95 -11.99
C THR A 3 -1.18 24.54 -10.73
N PRO A 4 0.15 24.31 -10.83
CA PRO A 4 0.97 23.97 -9.67
C PRO A 4 0.86 25.02 -8.55
N GLU A 5 0.76 26.31 -8.91
CA GLU A 5 0.71 27.43 -7.95
C GLU A 5 -0.61 27.48 -7.20
N ALA A 6 -1.74 27.29 -7.90
CA ALA A 6 -3.05 27.27 -7.26
C ALA A 6 -3.17 26.08 -6.29
N PHE A 7 -2.57 24.94 -6.65
CA PHE A 7 -2.56 23.78 -5.78
C PHE A 7 -1.63 23.98 -4.57
N ALA A 8 -0.43 24.53 -4.77
CA ALA A 8 0.48 24.88 -3.68
C ALA A 8 -0.17 25.86 -2.69
N GLN A 9 -0.88 26.89 -3.16
CA GLN A 9 -1.65 27.81 -2.31
C GLN A 9 -2.74 27.09 -1.49
N THR A 10 -3.40 26.10 -2.08
CA THR A 10 -4.41 25.30 -1.38
C THR A 10 -3.77 24.47 -0.26
N MET A 11 -2.61 23.88 -0.53
CA MET A 11 -1.88 23.10 0.47
C MET A 11 -1.28 23.98 1.58
N ASP A 12 -0.83 25.19 1.23
CA ASP A 12 -0.37 26.18 2.20
C ASP A 12 -1.51 26.62 3.14
N ALA A 13 -2.71 26.83 2.59
CA ALA A 13 -3.91 27.14 3.37
C ALA A 13 -4.35 25.97 4.29
N ALA A 14 -4.06 24.72 3.92
CA ALA A 14 -4.30 23.54 4.78
C ALA A 14 -3.32 23.44 5.96
N GLY A 15 -2.24 24.23 5.95
CA GLY A 15 -1.24 24.32 7.00
C GLY A 15 -0.27 23.14 7.08
N SER A 16 0.57 23.11 8.12
CA SER A 16 1.68 22.15 8.29
C SER A 16 1.26 20.70 8.62
N SER A 17 -0.03 20.38 8.55
CA SER A 17 -0.57 19.07 8.88
C SER A 17 -0.32 18.03 7.78
N VAL A 18 -0.18 18.47 6.53
CA VAL A 18 -0.02 17.58 5.39
C VAL A 18 1.44 17.17 5.22
N ARG A 19 1.70 15.87 5.37
CA ARG A 19 3.04 15.27 5.25
C ARG A 19 3.24 14.53 3.93
N LEU A 20 2.17 13.98 3.38
CA LEU A 20 2.19 13.21 2.13
C LEU A 20 1.02 13.65 1.25
N VAL A 21 1.29 13.86 -0.04
CA VAL A 21 0.26 14.00 -1.08
C VAL A 21 0.44 12.91 -2.12
N VAL A 22 -0.66 12.30 -2.56
CA VAL A 22 -0.67 11.30 -3.65
C VAL A 22 -1.49 11.85 -4.81
N LEU A 23 -0.82 12.13 -5.93
CA LEU A 23 -1.44 12.61 -7.16
C LEU A 23 -1.74 11.42 -8.08
N ASN A 24 -2.90 10.81 -7.90
CA ASN A 24 -3.38 9.70 -8.74
C ASN A 24 -3.93 10.19 -10.10
N ALA A 25 -3.12 10.92 -10.86
CA ALA A 25 -3.45 11.37 -12.21
C ALA A 25 -2.19 11.37 -13.09
N CYS A 26 -2.39 11.15 -14.38
CA CYS A 26 -1.31 11.10 -15.36
C CYS A 26 -0.57 12.46 -15.44
N TYR A 27 0.74 12.43 -15.68
CA TYR A 27 1.58 13.63 -15.90
C TYR A 27 1.59 14.63 -14.73
N THR A 28 1.57 14.14 -13.50
CA THR A 28 1.56 14.96 -12.27
C THR A 28 2.94 15.20 -11.67
N ALA A 29 4.02 14.65 -12.26
CA ALA A 29 5.38 14.82 -11.74
C ALA A 29 5.84 16.29 -11.64
N SER A 30 5.47 17.15 -12.58
CA SER A 30 5.79 18.59 -12.54
C SER A 30 5.02 19.34 -11.46
N ILE A 31 3.77 18.95 -11.20
CA ILE A 31 2.96 19.49 -10.10
C ILE A 31 3.55 19.03 -8.76
N ALA A 32 3.98 17.77 -8.68
CA ALA A 32 4.59 17.21 -7.48
C ALA A 32 5.86 17.99 -7.07
N GLU A 33 6.67 18.39 -8.04
CA GLU A 33 7.90 19.16 -7.78
C GLU A 33 7.61 20.54 -7.16
N ALA A 34 6.62 21.26 -7.70
CA ALA A 34 6.22 22.56 -7.16
C ALA A 34 5.68 22.48 -5.72
N LEU A 35 5.10 21.33 -5.35
CA LEU A 35 4.54 21.10 -4.01
C LEU A 35 5.59 20.81 -2.94
N LEU A 36 6.79 20.40 -3.33
CA LEU A 36 7.88 20.13 -2.38
C LEU A 36 8.30 21.37 -1.60
N ALA A 37 7.91 22.58 -2.00
CA ALA A 37 8.10 23.77 -1.17
C ALA A 37 7.30 23.71 0.15
N HIS A 38 6.13 23.06 0.14
CA HIS A 38 5.19 23.08 1.27
C HIS A 38 5.02 21.70 1.93
N ILE A 39 5.22 20.61 1.19
CA ILE A 39 4.91 19.23 1.63
C ILE A 39 6.18 18.38 1.72
N ASP A 40 6.27 17.50 2.72
CA ASP A 40 7.46 16.68 2.96
C ASP A 40 7.66 15.61 1.87
N CYS A 41 6.59 14.95 1.43
CA CYS A 41 6.62 13.88 0.43
C CYS A 41 5.46 14.02 -0.56
N VAL A 42 5.73 13.81 -1.85
CA VAL A 42 4.68 13.78 -2.88
C VAL A 42 4.89 12.57 -3.79
N VAL A 43 3.83 11.80 -4.00
CA VAL A 43 3.79 10.74 -5.02
C VAL A 43 3.08 11.31 -6.25
N GLY A 44 3.79 11.35 -7.38
CA GLY A 44 3.25 11.77 -8.67
C GLY A 44 3.43 10.71 -9.75
N MET A 45 2.87 10.96 -10.92
CA MET A 45 3.01 10.10 -12.11
C MET A 45 3.79 10.84 -13.19
N SER A 46 4.87 10.23 -13.70
CA SER A 46 5.70 10.81 -14.76
C SER A 46 5.05 10.81 -16.15
N GLY A 47 4.00 10.01 -16.33
CA GLY A 47 3.32 9.88 -17.61
C GLY A 47 1.94 9.26 -17.48
N ALA A 48 1.42 8.74 -18.59
CA ALA A 48 0.22 7.92 -18.60
C ALA A 48 0.46 6.59 -17.88
N ILE A 49 -0.50 6.19 -17.06
CA ILE A 49 -0.54 4.90 -16.36
C ILE A 49 -1.84 4.19 -16.71
N HIS A 50 -1.79 2.86 -16.87
CA HIS A 50 -3.00 2.06 -17.11
C HIS A 50 -3.80 1.92 -15.81
N ASP A 51 -5.12 1.85 -15.90
CA ASP A 51 -6.01 1.82 -14.74
C ASP A 51 -5.69 0.65 -13.79
N ASP A 52 -5.48 -0.55 -14.33
CA ASP A 52 -5.09 -1.73 -13.54
C ASP A 52 -3.75 -1.52 -12.80
N ALA A 53 -2.78 -0.88 -13.45
CA ALA A 53 -1.49 -0.59 -12.83
C ALA A 53 -1.64 0.47 -11.72
N ALA A 54 -2.45 1.51 -11.94
CA ALA A 54 -2.74 2.52 -10.92
C ALA A 54 -3.48 1.92 -9.72
N ARG A 55 -4.46 1.03 -9.98
CA ARG A 55 -5.21 0.30 -8.95
C ARG A 55 -4.29 -0.59 -8.12
N ASN A 56 -3.43 -1.38 -8.76
CA ASN A 56 -2.50 -2.26 -8.05
C ASN A 56 -1.44 -1.49 -7.25
N PHE A 57 -0.94 -0.39 -7.80
CA PHE A 57 -0.09 0.53 -7.05
C PHE A 57 -0.81 1.04 -5.80
N ALA A 58 -2.05 1.50 -5.93
CA ALA A 58 -2.84 1.99 -4.80
C ALA A 58 -3.07 0.90 -3.74
N ILE A 59 -3.37 -0.34 -4.15
CA ILE A 59 -3.52 -1.48 -3.23
C ILE A 59 -2.24 -1.69 -2.41
N GLY A 60 -1.09 -1.81 -3.07
CA GLY A 60 0.18 -2.02 -2.36
C GLY A 60 0.61 -0.82 -1.53
N PHE A 61 0.43 0.40 -2.06
CA PHE A 61 0.83 1.64 -1.40
C PHE A 61 0.00 1.93 -0.15
N TYR A 62 -1.33 1.96 -0.27
CA TYR A 62 -2.20 2.20 0.88
C TYR A 62 -2.21 1.02 1.85
N GLY A 63 -2.00 -0.21 1.37
CA GLY A 63 -1.75 -1.37 2.23
C GLY A 63 -0.53 -1.15 3.13
N GLY A 64 0.60 -0.74 2.55
CA GLY A 64 1.81 -0.40 3.32
C GLY A 64 1.60 0.69 4.35
N LEU A 65 0.93 1.78 3.97
CA LEU A 65 0.59 2.85 4.91
C LEU A 65 -0.31 2.33 6.05
N GLY A 66 -1.26 1.46 5.75
CA GLY A 66 -2.14 0.80 6.73
C GLY A 66 -1.40 -0.17 7.66
N GLU A 67 -0.31 -0.78 7.19
CA GLU A 67 0.59 -1.63 7.99
C GLU A 67 1.59 -0.83 8.84
N HIS A 68 1.44 0.50 8.88
CA HIS A 68 2.34 1.44 9.57
C HIS A 68 3.78 1.37 9.04
N GLU A 69 3.95 1.02 7.76
CA GLU A 69 5.24 1.10 7.11
C GLU A 69 5.60 2.55 6.77
N SER A 70 6.89 2.80 6.57
CA SER A 70 7.36 4.11 6.12
C SER A 70 6.88 4.41 4.69
N ILE A 71 6.78 5.70 4.33
CA ILE A 71 6.38 6.13 2.99
C ILE A 71 7.24 5.46 1.90
N ALA A 72 8.56 5.35 2.12
CA ALA A 72 9.46 4.70 1.17
C ALA A 72 9.19 3.18 1.01
N VAL A 73 8.85 2.48 2.11
CA VAL A 73 8.50 1.05 2.05
C VAL A 73 7.14 0.85 1.39
N ALA A 74 6.14 1.63 1.78
CA ALA A 74 4.82 1.61 1.16
C ALA A 74 4.91 1.88 -0.36
N PHE A 75 5.72 2.85 -0.77
CA PHE A 75 5.96 3.13 -2.19
C PHE A 75 6.57 1.93 -2.94
N LYS A 76 7.55 1.25 -2.34
CA LYS A 76 8.13 0.02 -2.90
C LYS A 76 7.11 -1.11 -2.99
N GLN A 77 6.23 -1.26 -1.99
CA GLN A 77 5.16 -2.26 -2.01
C GLN A 77 4.16 -2.00 -3.14
N GLY A 78 3.76 -0.74 -3.37
CA GLY A 78 2.94 -0.36 -4.53
C GLY A 78 3.59 -0.71 -5.86
N GLY A 79 4.87 -0.38 -6.04
CA GLY A 79 5.64 -0.74 -7.24
C GLY A 79 5.81 -2.26 -7.41
N ALA A 80 5.96 -2.99 -6.31
CA ALA A 80 6.02 -4.45 -6.33
C ALA A 80 4.68 -5.08 -6.73
N ALA A 81 3.55 -4.54 -6.27
CA ALA A 81 2.21 -5.01 -6.63
C ALA A 81 1.95 -4.93 -8.15
N ILE A 82 2.37 -3.84 -8.81
CA ILE A 82 2.29 -3.75 -10.29
C ILE A 82 3.12 -4.87 -10.94
N ARG A 83 4.35 -5.08 -10.47
CA ARG A 83 5.29 -6.04 -11.06
C ARG A 83 4.85 -7.49 -10.87
N LEU A 84 4.28 -7.82 -9.71
CA LEU A 84 3.80 -9.16 -9.40
C LEU A 84 2.65 -9.59 -10.31
N ASP A 85 1.77 -8.65 -10.66
CA ASP A 85 0.66 -8.90 -11.56
C ASP A 85 1.06 -8.77 -13.04
N GLY A 86 2.35 -8.58 -13.33
CA GLY A 86 2.88 -8.51 -14.70
C GLY A 86 2.41 -7.29 -15.49
N LEU A 87 1.94 -6.24 -14.80
CA LEU A 87 1.38 -5.05 -15.43
C LEU A 87 2.47 -4.09 -15.91
N PRO A 88 2.23 -3.35 -16.99
CA PRO A 88 3.17 -2.31 -17.45
C PRO A 88 3.22 -1.14 -16.47
N ASN A 89 4.13 -0.19 -16.68
CA ASN A 89 4.14 1.12 -16.01
C ASN A 89 4.50 1.12 -14.51
N ALA A 90 5.18 0.08 -14.03
CA ALA A 90 5.67 0.03 -12.64
C ALA A 90 6.69 1.14 -12.28
N ASP A 91 7.23 1.82 -13.29
CA ASP A 91 8.16 2.94 -13.20
C ASP A 91 7.48 4.32 -13.26
N ARG A 92 6.17 4.37 -13.56
CA ARG A 92 5.44 5.64 -13.69
C ARG A 92 5.23 6.36 -12.37
N PRO A 93 4.87 5.68 -11.26
CA PRO A 93 4.82 6.31 -9.96
C PRO A 93 6.22 6.80 -9.59
N GLN A 94 6.31 8.03 -9.09
CA GLN A 94 7.54 8.64 -8.61
C GLN A 94 7.29 9.24 -7.24
N LEU A 95 8.15 8.90 -6.29
CA LEU A 95 8.18 9.51 -4.97
C LEU A 95 9.22 10.64 -4.98
N GLN A 96 8.76 11.85 -4.72
CA GLN A 96 9.59 13.02 -4.51
C GLN A 96 9.56 13.40 -3.03
N VAL A 97 10.71 13.83 -2.51
CA VAL A 97 10.90 14.15 -1.10
C VAL A 97 11.54 15.52 -1.00
N ARG A 98 11.04 16.36 -0.09
CA ARG A 98 11.60 17.69 0.17
C ARG A 98 12.99 17.57 0.78
N ASP A 99 13.86 18.52 0.45
CA ASP A 99 15.19 18.60 1.05
C ASP A 99 15.14 18.58 2.59
N GLY A 100 15.99 17.75 3.19
CA GLY A 100 16.07 17.56 4.65
C GLY A 100 15.06 16.57 5.23
N PHE A 101 14.20 15.94 4.41
CA PHE A 101 13.29 14.87 4.84
C PHE A 101 13.74 13.50 4.34
N ASP A 102 13.46 12.47 5.13
CA ASP A 102 13.72 11.08 4.76
C ASP A 102 12.41 10.27 4.77
N ALA A 103 11.95 9.88 3.57
CA ALA A 103 10.75 9.06 3.41
C ALA A 103 10.87 7.66 4.03
N ALA A 104 12.08 7.16 4.33
CA ALA A 104 12.28 5.89 5.01
C ALA A 104 12.02 5.97 6.53
N GLY A 105 12.11 7.18 7.12
CA GLY A 105 11.80 7.43 8.53
C GLY A 105 10.39 7.95 8.79
N LEU A 106 9.67 8.39 7.75
CA LEU A 106 8.34 8.97 7.87
C LEU A 106 7.25 7.89 7.88
N ILE A 107 6.63 7.69 9.05
CA ILE A 107 5.46 6.82 9.24
C ILE A 107 4.26 7.71 9.59
N LEU A 108 3.25 7.75 8.71
CA LEU A 108 2.11 8.67 8.87
C LEU A 108 1.17 8.27 10.01
N ALA A 109 0.96 6.97 10.18
CA ALA A 109 0.14 6.40 11.25
C ALA A 109 1.02 5.90 12.40
N ALA A 110 2.07 6.66 12.75
CA ALA A 110 2.83 6.37 13.95
C ALA A 110 1.92 6.58 15.16
N VAL A 111 1.23 5.52 15.55
CA VAL A 111 0.60 5.43 16.86
C VAL A 111 1.77 5.49 17.84
N ALA A 112 1.98 6.67 18.44
CA ALA A 112 2.70 6.75 19.71
C ALA A 112 2.14 5.62 20.57
N PRO A 113 2.96 4.79 21.26
CA PRO A 113 2.47 3.65 22.01
C PRO A 113 1.54 4.16 23.13
N SER A 114 0.30 4.43 22.77
CA SER A 114 -0.80 4.69 23.65
C SER A 114 -1.09 3.32 24.20
N ALA A 115 -0.76 3.19 25.49
CA ALA A 115 -1.04 2.04 26.31
C ALA A 115 -2.35 1.41 25.86
N LEU A 116 -2.30 0.12 25.50
CA LEU A 116 -3.45 -0.68 25.09
C LEU A 116 -4.69 -0.23 25.84
N VAL A 117 -5.53 0.57 25.20
CA VAL A 117 -6.80 0.95 25.80
C VAL A 117 -7.66 -0.29 25.69
N ALA A 118 -7.94 -0.92 26.82
CA ALA A 118 -8.91 -2.00 26.89
C ALA A 118 -10.28 -1.41 26.55
N VAL A 119 -10.62 -1.35 25.27
CA VAL A 119 -11.97 -0.98 24.85
C VAL A 119 -12.87 -2.17 25.21
N PRO A 120 -13.92 -1.98 26.03
CA PRO A 120 -14.85 -3.06 26.31
C PRO A 120 -15.46 -3.55 25.00
N CYS A 121 -15.52 -4.86 24.81
CA CYS A 121 -16.12 -5.46 23.62
C CYS A 121 -17.55 -4.90 23.47
N PRO A 122 -17.90 -4.29 22.33
CA PRO A 122 -19.22 -3.65 22.16
C PRO A 122 -20.37 -4.68 22.20
N TYR A 123 -20.05 -5.97 22.08
CA TYR A 123 -21.00 -7.06 22.09
C TYR A 123 -20.85 -7.91 23.37
N PRO A 124 -21.91 -8.04 24.18
CA PRO A 124 -21.94 -8.98 25.31
C PRO A 124 -21.67 -10.41 24.83
N GLY A 125 -20.70 -11.10 25.44
CA GLY A 125 -20.40 -12.51 25.18
C GLY A 125 -19.24 -12.79 24.21
N MET A 126 -18.65 -11.77 23.56
CA MET A 126 -17.41 -11.94 22.79
C MET A 126 -16.17 -11.72 23.67
N ARG A 127 -15.10 -12.48 23.39
CA ARG A 127 -13.78 -12.23 23.99
C ARG A 127 -13.08 -11.11 23.21
N PRO A 128 -12.29 -10.24 23.88
CA PRO A 128 -11.48 -9.24 23.17
C PRO A 128 -10.58 -9.89 22.12
N PHE A 129 -10.38 -9.21 20.99
CA PHE A 129 -9.39 -9.63 20.02
C PHE A 129 -7.99 -9.52 20.67
N PRO A 130 -7.18 -10.59 20.71
CA PRO A 130 -5.82 -10.47 21.23
C PRO A 130 -5.03 -9.50 20.33
N PRO A 131 -4.19 -8.61 20.90
CA PRO A 131 -3.34 -7.77 20.08
C PRO A 131 -2.46 -8.68 19.22
N MET A 132 -2.43 -8.41 17.90
CA MET A 132 -1.45 -9.02 16.99
C MET A 132 -0.07 -8.50 17.38
N THR A 133 0.53 -9.10 18.39
CA THR A 133 1.95 -8.92 18.66
C THR A 133 2.69 -9.59 17.53
N ARG A 134 3.35 -8.79 16.69
CA ARG A 134 4.36 -9.31 15.78
C ARG A 134 5.50 -9.82 16.64
N THR A 135 5.38 -11.05 17.14
CA THR A 135 6.47 -11.71 17.83
C THR A 135 7.59 -11.83 16.80
N ALA A 136 8.69 -11.10 16.99
CA ALA A 136 9.91 -11.41 16.30
C ALA A 136 10.24 -12.86 16.67
N SER A 137 10.04 -13.79 15.73
CA SER A 137 10.41 -15.20 15.87
C SER A 137 11.93 -15.28 15.89
N THR A 138 12.52 -14.96 17.04
CA THR A 138 13.92 -15.26 17.29
C THR A 138 13.99 -16.75 17.57
N GLY A 139 14.41 -17.52 16.57
CA GLY A 139 14.82 -18.92 16.73
C GLY A 139 13.75 -19.96 16.40
N ALA A 140 13.36 -20.06 15.13
CA ALA A 140 13.02 -21.38 14.59
C ALA A 140 14.34 -22.08 14.25
N THR A 141 14.79 -22.98 15.11
CA THR A 141 15.80 -23.99 14.75
C THR A 141 15.35 -24.71 13.48
N PRO A 142 16.22 -24.89 12.47
CA PRO A 142 15.82 -25.54 11.23
C PRO A 142 15.39 -26.98 11.56
N ARG A 143 14.14 -27.31 11.23
CA ARG A 143 13.68 -28.70 11.20
C ARG A 143 14.57 -29.44 10.22
N SER A 144 15.31 -30.43 10.73
CA SER A 144 16.03 -31.40 9.91
C SER A 144 15.06 -32.01 8.90
N LEU A 145 15.39 -31.89 7.62
CA LEU A 145 14.75 -32.66 6.56
C LEU A 145 15.20 -34.11 6.70
N ASP A 146 14.41 -34.91 7.41
CA ASP A 146 14.47 -36.36 7.30
C ASP A 146 14.13 -36.74 5.84
N ARG A 147 15.17 -37.12 5.10
CA ARG A 147 15.02 -37.87 3.86
C ARG A 147 14.69 -39.30 4.25
N ASP A 148 13.43 -39.68 4.15
CA ASP A 148 13.11 -41.05 3.72
C ASP A 148 11.70 -41.20 3.17
N ALA A 149 11.59 -42.18 2.29
CA ALA A 149 10.67 -42.30 1.17
C ALA A 149 9.18 -42.55 1.49
N GLY A 150 8.33 -42.18 0.52
CA GLY A 150 6.95 -42.65 0.44
C GLY A 150 6.20 -42.08 -0.76
N ALA A 151 6.40 -42.65 -1.95
CA ALA A 151 5.63 -42.33 -3.15
C ALA A 151 4.13 -42.60 -2.92
N LEU A 152 3.27 -41.61 -3.21
CA LEU A 152 1.82 -41.80 -3.30
C LEU A 152 1.28 -41.32 -4.65
N PRO A 153 0.26 -42.00 -5.21
CA PRO A 153 -0.01 -42.00 -6.65
C PRO A 153 -0.84 -40.80 -7.13
N LEU A 154 -0.58 -40.44 -8.39
CA LEU A 154 -1.29 -39.45 -9.20
C LEU A 154 -2.77 -39.84 -9.36
N ARG A 155 -3.69 -39.07 -8.75
CA ARG A 155 -5.12 -39.17 -9.06
C ARG A 155 -5.53 -38.13 -10.10
N SER A 156 -6.28 -38.66 -11.07
CA SER A 156 -6.73 -38.09 -12.33
C SER A 156 -7.63 -36.86 -12.22
N ARG A 157 -7.49 -35.98 -13.22
CA ARG A 157 -8.36 -34.85 -13.56
C ARG A 157 -9.84 -35.21 -13.50
N GLY A 158 -10.63 -34.37 -12.82
CA GLY A 158 -12.06 -34.22 -13.04
C GLY A 158 -12.34 -32.76 -13.40
N GLU A 159 -12.76 -32.52 -14.63
CA GLU A 159 -13.35 -31.25 -15.07
C GLU A 159 -14.72 -31.05 -14.43
N PRO A 160 -15.10 -29.80 -14.11
CA PRO A 160 -16.50 -29.42 -14.18
C PRO A 160 -16.75 -28.44 -15.32
N THR A 161 -17.62 -28.90 -16.23
CA THR A 161 -18.31 -28.18 -17.29
C THR A 161 -19.05 -26.95 -16.75
N GLY A 162 -19.13 -25.92 -17.61
CA GLY A 162 -19.43 -24.53 -17.23
C GLY A 162 -20.84 -24.19 -16.78
N THR A 163 -20.94 -22.96 -16.29
CA THR A 163 -22.15 -22.14 -16.26
C THR A 163 -21.69 -20.69 -16.44
N THR A 164 -22.30 -20.01 -17.40
CA THR A 164 -22.21 -18.59 -17.76
C THR A 164 -22.69 -17.71 -16.60
N ASP A 165 -21.86 -16.76 -16.16
CA ASP A 165 -22.29 -15.66 -15.31
C ASP A 165 -22.69 -14.45 -16.17
N ASP A 166 -24.00 -14.24 -16.18
CA ASP A 166 -24.77 -13.14 -16.74
C ASP A 166 -24.66 -11.95 -15.76
N TRP A 167 -24.17 -10.78 -16.22
CA TRP A 167 -24.07 -9.59 -15.36
C TRP A 167 -25.33 -8.72 -15.50
N PRO A 168 -26.07 -8.42 -14.41
CA PRO A 168 -27.29 -7.64 -14.50
C PRO A 168 -26.97 -6.15 -14.71
N THR A 169 -27.27 -5.65 -15.92
CA THR A 169 -27.54 -4.21 -16.12
C THR A 169 -28.89 -3.86 -15.52
N SER A 170 -28.90 -2.90 -14.61
CA SER A 170 -30.10 -2.34 -13.96
C SER A 170 -30.25 -0.84 -14.31
N PRO A 171 -31.46 -0.29 -14.15
CA PRO A 171 -32.15 0.53 -15.16
C PRO A 171 -31.80 2.03 -15.18
#